data_AF-A0A2E1LKM6-F1
#
_entry.id   AF-A0A2E1LKM6-F1
#
_cell.length_a   1.000
_cell.length_b   1.000
_cell.length_c   1.000
_cell.angle_alpha   90.00
_cell.angle_beta   90.00
_cell.angle_gamma   90.00
#
_symmetry.space_group_name_H-M   'P 1'
#
loop_
_entity.id
_entity.type
_entity.pdbx_description
1 polymer ?
#
loop_
_entity_poly.entity_id
_entity_poly.type
_entity_poly.pdbx_seq_one_letter_code
_entity_poly.pdbx_strand_id
1 'polypeptide(L)'
;MPGKSLTSVKRGLRIAGRTLTVHISLKFDRGRSTMNYADRRKRALWRAGHRGTRELDLLMSQFAQDFLPTSETATQDAAQRMEQIEALQQVNDPDVQVWLQNPDSIPAELPEPLLSALRSFEYRT
;
A
#
# COMPACT_ATOMS: atom_id res chain seq x y z
N MET A 1 -12.17 -25.41 0.73
CA MET A 1 -10.79 -24.94 0.43
C MET A 1 -10.47 -23.80 1.39
N PRO A 2 -9.57 -23.95 2.38
CA PRO A 2 -9.34 -22.90 3.36
C PRO A 2 -8.47 -21.79 2.76
N GLY A 3 -9.05 -20.59 2.67
CA GLY A 3 -8.35 -19.37 2.27
C GLY A 3 -7.22 -19.07 3.24
N LYS A 4 -5.99 -19.01 2.71
CA LYS A 4 -4.81 -18.56 3.45
C LYS A 4 -4.99 -17.09 3.85
N SER A 5 -5.43 -16.84 5.08
CA SER A 5 -5.10 -15.61 5.81
C SER A 5 -3.65 -15.74 6.29
N LEU A 6 -2.75 -15.06 5.60
CA LEU A 6 -1.37 -14.80 6.02
C LEU A 6 -1.28 -13.26 6.07
N THR A 7 -0.92 -12.58 7.15
CA THR A 7 0.03 -12.91 8.20
C THR A 7 -0.22 -11.93 9.36
N SER A 8 -0.39 -12.41 10.60
CA SER A 8 -0.31 -11.54 11.79
C SER A 8 1.07 -11.77 12.39
N VAL A 9 1.99 -10.83 12.20
CA VAL A 9 3.34 -10.90 12.79
C VAL A 9 3.57 -9.70 13.68
N LYS A 10 3.95 -10.00 14.92
CA LYS A 10 4.43 -9.05 15.91
C LYS A 10 5.94 -8.94 15.76
N ARG A 11 6.43 -7.88 15.12
CA ARG A 11 7.82 -7.45 15.29
C ARG A 11 7.84 -6.10 15.99
N GLY A 12 8.44 -6.07 17.18
CA GLY A 12 8.65 -4.85 17.94
C GLY A 12 9.76 -4.03 17.30
N LEU A 13 9.40 -2.98 16.57
CA LEU A 13 10.36 -1.98 16.13
C LEU A 13 10.65 -1.05 17.33
N ARG A 14 11.93 -0.99 17.74
CA ARG A 14 12.37 -0.08 18.80
C ARG A 14 12.84 1.23 18.17
N ILE A 15 12.06 2.29 18.34
CA ILE A 15 12.48 3.67 18.06
C ILE A 15 12.35 4.45 19.38
N ALA A 16 13.42 5.12 19.80
CA ALA A 16 13.44 6.00 20.99
C ALA A 16 12.76 5.44 22.26
N GLY A 17 13.11 4.20 22.65
CA GLY A 17 12.65 3.60 23.91
C GLY A 17 11.19 3.12 23.94
N ARG A 18 10.44 3.24 22.83
CA ARG A 18 9.04 2.79 22.74
C ARG A 18 8.95 1.68 21.68
N THR A 19 8.54 0.49 22.10
CA THR A 19 8.30 -0.65 21.19
C THR A 19 6.90 -0.50 20.60
N LEU A 20 6.79 0.04 19.39
CA LEU A 20 5.51 0.06 18.69
C LEU A 20 5.34 -1.29 17.98
N THR A 21 4.41 -2.10 18.48
CA THR A 21 3.95 -3.30 17.78
C THR A 21 2.91 -2.84 16.76
N VAL A 22 3.31 -2.66 15.51
CA VAL A 22 2.37 -2.30 14.45
C VAL A 22 1.65 -3.57 13.99
N HIS A 23 0.39 -3.71 14.38
CA HIS A 23 -0.46 -4.81 13.95
C HIS A 23 -1.06 -4.48 12.58
N ILE A 24 -0.43 -4.96 11.51
CA ILE A 24 -0.91 -4.68 10.15
C ILE A 24 -1.60 -5.94 9.63
N SER A 25 -2.90 -5.84 9.41
CA SER A 25 -3.68 -6.87 8.72
C SER A 25 -4.05 -6.37 7.34
N LEU A 26 -3.13 -6.50 6.37
CA LEU A 26 -3.47 -6.26 4.97
C LEU A 26 -4.33 -7.42 4.46
N LYS A 27 -5.60 -7.13 4.16
CA LYS A 27 -6.48 -8.10 3.51
C LYS A 27 -6.49 -7.87 2.01
N PHE A 28 -5.86 -8.80 1.30
CA PHE A 28 -5.89 -8.88 -0.15
C PHE A 28 -7.18 -9.56 -0.62
N ASP A 29 -8.15 -8.78 -1.09
CA ASP A 29 -9.35 -9.32 -1.73
C ASP A 29 -9.02 -9.75 -3.17
N ARG A 30 -8.60 -11.01 -3.30
CA ARG A 30 -8.19 -11.64 -4.56
C ARG A 30 -9.32 -11.95 -5.54
N GLY A 31 -10.51 -11.36 -5.41
CA GLY A 31 -11.68 -11.90 -6.10
C GLY A 31 -12.86 -11.02 -6.42
N ARG A 32 -12.85 -9.70 -6.17
CA ARG A 32 -14.07 -8.92 -6.35
C ARG A 32 -13.90 -7.58 -7.05
N SER A 33 -14.06 -7.58 -8.37
CA SER A 33 -14.65 -6.43 -9.08
C SER A 33 -15.11 -6.83 -10.48
N THR A 34 -16.37 -6.53 -10.80
CA THR A 34 -16.91 -6.54 -12.17
C THR A 34 -16.48 -5.32 -12.99
N MET A 35 -15.57 -4.51 -12.43
CA MET A 35 -15.17 -3.20 -12.93
C MET A 35 -13.84 -3.29 -13.65
N ASN A 36 -13.74 -2.63 -14.81
CA ASN A 36 -12.53 -2.60 -15.63
C ASN A 36 -11.36 -1.95 -14.85
N TYR A 37 -10.14 -2.36 -15.16
CA TYR A 37 -8.92 -1.88 -14.50
C TYR A 37 -8.76 -0.36 -14.57
N ALA A 38 -9.08 0.25 -15.71
CA ALA A 38 -9.01 1.71 -15.88
C ALA A 38 -9.87 2.46 -14.84
N ASP A 39 -11.10 1.98 -14.60
CA ASP A 39 -12.00 2.57 -13.61
C ASP A 39 -11.54 2.32 -12.18
N ARG A 40 -11.02 1.12 -11.89
CA ARG A 40 -10.41 0.81 -10.58
C ARG A 40 -9.22 1.71 -10.31
N ARG A 41 -8.34 1.90 -11.29
CA ARG A 41 -7.17 2.79 -11.21
C ARG A 41 -7.60 4.22 -10.91
N LYS A 42 -8.58 4.74 -11.63
CA LYS A 42 -9.10 6.10 -11.40
C LYS A 42 -9.63 6.27 -9.97
N ARG A 43 -10.37 5.29 -9.45
CA ARG A 43 -10.86 5.30 -8.06
C ARG A 43 -9.73 5.17 -7.04
N ALA A 44 -8.76 4.30 -7.30
CA ALA A 44 -7.61 4.10 -6.43
C ALA A 44 -6.77 5.38 -6.31
N LEU A 45 -6.51 6.06 -7.42
CA LEU A 45 -5.80 7.35 -7.44
C LEU A 45 -6.57 8.45 -6.72
N TRP A 46 -7.89 8.52 -6.93
CA TRP A 46 -8.73 9.49 -6.22
C TRP A 46 -8.66 9.27 -4.71
N ARG A 47 -8.84 8.03 -4.23
CA ARG A 47 -8.75 7.71 -2.80
C ARG A 47 -7.37 7.96 -2.20
N ALA A 48 -6.31 7.69 -2.96
CA ALA A 48 -4.94 7.91 -2.51
C ALA A 48 -4.65 9.40 -2.16
N GLY A 49 -5.33 10.33 -2.84
CA GLY A 49 -5.23 11.77 -2.57
C GLY A 49 -6.37 12.35 -1.72
N HIS A 50 -7.15 11.52 -1.03
CA HIS A 50 -8.23 11.96 -0.12
C HIS A 50 -8.01 11.39 1.29
N ARG A 51 -6.83 11.61 1.85
CA ARG A 51 -6.42 11.26 3.21
C ARG A 51 -6.35 12.50 4.09
N GLY A 52 -6.04 12.33 5.37
CA GLY A 52 -6.20 13.37 6.39
C GLY A 52 -5.24 14.56 6.28
N THR A 53 -4.10 14.41 5.57
CA THR A 53 -3.09 15.46 5.44
C THR A 53 -2.65 15.65 3.99
N ARG A 54 -2.48 16.92 3.59
CA ARG A 54 -2.05 17.30 2.23
C ARG A 54 -0.70 16.71 1.82
N GLU A 55 0.22 16.57 2.77
CA GLU A 55 1.52 15.94 2.53
C GLU A 55 1.35 14.47 2.16
N LEU A 56 0.57 13.73 2.97
CA LEU A 56 0.37 12.32 2.75
C LEU A 56 -0.47 12.06 1.50
N ASP A 57 -1.39 12.96 1.16
CA ASP A 57 -2.12 12.97 -0.11
C ASP A 57 -1.18 13.03 -1.31
N LEU A 58 -0.23 13.97 -1.31
CA LEU A 58 0.74 14.13 -2.41
C LEU A 58 1.62 12.89 -2.53
N LEU A 59 2.15 12.40 -1.40
CA LEU A 59 3.01 11.22 -1.38
C LEU A 59 2.27 9.96 -1.86
N MET A 60 1.07 9.71 -1.33
CA MET A 60 0.28 8.53 -1.70
C MET A 60 -0.25 8.60 -3.14
N SER A 61 -0.68 9.77 -3.59
CA SER A 61 -1.14 9.94 -4.97
C SER A 61 -0.01 9.78 -5.98
N GLN A 62 1.20 10.27 -5.68
CA GLN A 62 2.39 10.08 -6.52
C GLN A 62 2.81 8.61 -6.52
N PHE A 63 2.92 7.99 -5.34
CA PHE A 63 3.25 6.57 -5.21
C PHE A 63 2.27 5.68 -6.00
N ALA A 64 0.96 5.92 -5.85
CA ALA A 64 -0.05 5.13 -6.56
C ALA A 64 0.01 5.32 -8.09
N GLN A 65 0.40 6.51 -8.57
CA GLN A 65 0.60 6.76 -10.00
C GLN A 65 1.80 5.99 -10.55
N ASP A 66 2.91 5.98 -9.82
CA ASP A 66 4.16 5.31 -10.24
C ASP A 66 4.05 3.79 -10.13
N PHE A 67 3.34 3.31 -9.11
CA PHE A 67 3.20 1.88 -8.86
C PHE A 67 2.21 1.19 -9.82
N LEU A 68 1.09 1.87 -10.15
CA LEU A 68 0.04 1.33 -11.01
C LEU A 68 0.34 1.63 -12.49
N PRO A 69 0.57 0.61 -13.33
CA PRO A 69 0.84 0.84 -14.74
C PRO A 69 -0.33 1.55 -15.44
N THR A 70 -0.01 2.48 -16.35
CA THR A 70 -0.96 3.28 -17.13
C THR A 70 -1.64 2.49 -18.28
N SER A 71 -1.54 1.16 -18.27
CA SER A 71 -2.15 0.32 -19.31
C SER A 71 -3.68 0.36 -19.24
N GLU A 72 -4.35 0.45 -20.38
CA GLU A 72 -5.80 0.28 -20.49
C GLU A 72 -6.25 -1.16 -20.23
N THR A 73 -5.35 -2.12 -20.44
CA THR A 73 -5.62 -3.55 -20.24
C THR A 73 -5.03 -4.05 -18.92
N ALA A 74 -5.85 -4.80 -18.18
CA ALA A 74 -5.46 -5.46 -16.94
C ALA A 74 -4.53 -6.65 -17.24
N THR A 75 -3.22 -6.47 -17.06
CA THR A 75 -2.32 -7.62 -16.95
C THR A 75 -2.44 -8.24 -15.55
N GLN A 76 -2.06 -9.50 -15.41
CA GLN A 76 -2.07 -10.19 -14.11
C GLN A 76 -1.25 -9.40 -13.07
N ASP A 77 -0.11 -8.87 -13.47
CA ASP A 77 0.75 -8.04 -12.62
C ASP A 77 0.06 -6.73 -12.22
N ALA A 78 -0.65 -6.07 -13.14
CA ALA A 78 -1.39 -4.85 -12.87
C ALA A 78 -2.54 -5.10 -11.88
N ALA A 79 -3.24 -6.24 -12.01
CA ALA A 79 -4.28 -6.65 -11.08
C ALA A 79 -3.72 -6.90 -9.67
N GLN A 80 -2.59 -7.61 -9.55
CA GLN A 80 -1.93 -7.83 -8.27
C GLN A 80 -1.49 -6.52 -7.61
N ARG A 81 -0.91 -5.60 -8.38
CA ARG A 81 -0.53 -4.26 -7.88
C ARG A 81 -1.74 -3.43 -7.46
N MET A 82 -2.87 -3.55 -8.17
CA MET A 82 -4.12 -2.90 -7.79
C MET A 82 -4.61 -3.37 -6.42
N GLU A 83 -4.63 -4.68 -6.18
CA GLU A 83 -5.00 -5.24 -4.87
C GLU A 83 -4.06 -4.76 -3.75
N GLN A 84 -2.77 -4.60 -4.05
CA GLN A 84 -1.77 -4.04 -3.12
C GLN A 84 -2.05 -2.60 -2.75
N ILE A 85 -2.41 -1.76 -3.72
CA ILE A 85 -2.80 -0.38 -3.47
C ILE A 85 -4.13 -0.30 -2.71
N GLU A 86 -5.11 -1.12 -3.08
CA GLU A 86 -6.40 -1.18 -2.38
C GLU A 86 -6.23 -1.62 -0.92
N ALA A 87 -5.34 -2.58 -0.66
CA ALA A 87 -5.00 -3.01 0.70
C ALA A 87 -4.23 -1.90 1.46
N LEU A 88 -3.27 -1.23 0.82
CA LEU A 88 -2.54 -0.10 1.40
C LEU A 88 -3.47 1.07 1.76
N GLN A 89 -4.55 1.27 0.99
CA GLN A 89 -5.59 2.27 1.30
C GLN A 89 -6.39 1.98 2.56
N GLN A 90 -6.39 0.74 3.05
CA GLN A 90 -7.01 0.39 4.33
C GLN A 90 -6.07 0.61 5.53
N VAL A 91 -4.80 0.94 5.29
CA VAL A 91 -3.82 1.25 6.34
C VAL A 91 -4.03 2.69 6.83
N ASN A 92 -3.97 2.85 8.16
CA ASN A 92 -4.14 4.14 8.82
C ASN A 92 -3.03 5.12 8.44
N ASP A 93 -3.39 6.40 8.30
CA ASP A 93 -2.47 7.46 7.84
C ASP A 93 -1.18 7.57 8.68
N PRO A 94 -1.21 7.51 10.03
CA PRO A 94 0.01 7.58 10.85
C PRO A 94 0.99 6.44 10.59
N ASP A 95 0.50 5.23 10.31
CA ASP A 95 1.36 4.08 10.04
C ASP A 95 2.06 4.26 8.69
N VAL A 96 1.31 4.69 7.66
CA VAL A 96 1.86 5.00 6.33
C VAL A 96 2.88 6.13 6.42
N GLN A 97 2.62 7.17 7.21
CA GLN A 97 3.54 8.28 7.41
C GLN A 97 4.87 7.82 8.04
N VAL A 98 4.81 6.94 9.05
CA VAL A 98 6.01 6.36 9.68
C VAL A 98 6.84 5.57 8.66
N TRP A 99 6.20 4.81 7.77
CA TRP A 99 6.90 4.06 6.72
C TRP A 99 7.62 4.94 5.71
N LEU A 100 6.97 6.03 5.29
CA LEU A 100 7.56 7.00 4.36
C LEU A 100 8.76 7.73 4.97
N GLN A 101 8.69 8.03 6.28
CA GLN A 101 9.81 8.70 6.98
C GLN A 101 10.92 7.73 7.40
N ASN A 102 10.58 6.46 7.60
CA ASN A 102 11.52 5.42 8.05
C ASN A 102 11.30 4.16 7.21
N PRO A 103 11.94 4.01 6.05
CA PRO A 103 11.80 2.83 5.20
C PRO A 103 12.12 1.51 5.91
N ASP A 104 12.99 1.53 6.93
CA ASP A 104 13.31 0.38 7.78
C ASP A 104 12.13 -0.08 8.67
N SER A 105 11.14 0.79 8.88
CA SER A 105 9.92 0.46 9.63
C SER A 105 8.88 -0.29 8.80
N ILE A 106 9.09 -0.37 7.47
CA ILE A 106 8.21 -1.09 6.57
C ILE A 106 8.25 -2.58 6.92
N PRO A 107 7.09 -3.24 7.17
CA PRO A 107 7.06 -4.65 7.46
C PRO A 107 7.62 -5.48 6.31
N ALA A 108 8.56 -6.37 6.63
CA ALA A 108 9.11 -7.30 5.65
C ALA A 108 8.09 -8.34 5.13
N GLU A 109 6.89 -8.41 5.75
CA GLU A 109 5.81 -9.29 5.29
C GLU A 109 4.93 -8.66 4.20
N LEU A 110 5.15 -7.39 3.84
CA LEU A 110 4.46 -6.80 2.69
C LEU A 110 4.82 -7.60 1.42
N PRO A 111 3.84 -7.88 0.56
CA PRO A 111 4.10 -8.62 -0.66
C PRO A 111 4.89 -7.78 -1.67
N GLU A 112 5.77 -8.43 -2.44
CA GLU A 112 6.34 -7.83 -3.63
C GLU A 112 5.26 -7.69 -4.74
N PRO A 113 5.33 -6.67 -5.60
CA PRO A 113 6.35 -5.62 -5.68
C PRO A 113 6.15 -4.41 -4.72
N LEU A 114 5.11 -4.41 -3.88
CA LEU A 114 4.77 -3.26 -3.02
C LEU A 114 5.88 -2.92 -2.03
N LEU A 115 6.47 -3.94 -1.39
CA LEU A 115 7.55 -3.77 -0.42
C LEU A 115 8.75 -3.04 -1.04
N SER A 116 9.28 -3.55 -2.15
CA SER A 116 10.40 -2.92 -2.83
C SER A 116 10.05 -1.51 -3.30
N ALA A 117 8.84 -1.30 -3.83
CA ALA A 117 8.43 0.01 -4.31
C ALA A 117 8.34 1.06 -3.19
N LEU A 118 7.82 0.70 -2.02
CA LEU A 118 7.77 1.61 -0.87
C LEU A 118 9.16 1.96 -0.35
N ARG A 119 10.10 1.00 -0.35
CA ARG A 119 11.48 1.23 0.09
C ARG A 119 12.29 2.10 -0.87
N SER A 120 12.01 2.02 -2.16
CA SER A 120 12.68 2.81 -3.18
C SER A 120 11.90 4.08 -3.54
N PHE A 121 10.81 4.39 -2.84
CA PHE A 121 9.98 5.54 -3.17
C PHE A 121 10.68 6.82 -2.72
N GLU A 122 11.15 7.59 -3.71
CA GLU A 122 11.69 8.92 -3.53
C GLU A 122 10.66 9.92 -4.02
N TYR A 123 10.13 10.77 -3.12
CA TYR A 123 9.19 11.79 -3.53
C TYR A 123 9.92 12.89 -4.33
N ARG A 124 9.34 13.26 -5.47
CA ARG A 124 9.91 14.32 -6.31
C ARG A 124 9.30 15.65 -5.89
N THR A 125 10.10 16.51 -5.26
CA THR A 125 9.74 17.91 -4.97
C THR A 125 9.72 18.74 -6.24
#